data_AF-A0A0B2UQD1-F1
#
_entry.id   AF-A0A0B2UQD1-F1
#
_cell.length_a   1.000
_cell.length_b   1.000
_cell.length_c   1.000
_cell.angle_alpha   90.00
_cell.angle_beta   90.00
_cell.angle_gamma   90.00
#
_symmetry.space_group_name_H-M   'P 1'
#
loop_
_entity.id
_entity.type
_entity.pdbx_description
1 polymer ?
#
loop_
_entity_poly.entity_id
_entity_poly.type
_entity_poly.pdbx_seq_one_letter_code
_entity_poly.pdbx_strand_id
1 'polypeptide(L)'
;FDSIKVLLSAERRLDMMSRCYHFWYAYYKCALVVESISRVLITLATVDEQCKAYPKASFYIKELKKRYASLPNMDVRVRCLDEVEAAYTLK
;
A
#
# COMPACT_ATOMS: atom_id res chain seq x y z
N PHE A 1 7.60 8.29 -13.92
CA PHE A 1 7.46 7.01 -13.21
C PHE A 1 7.68 5.78 -14.10
N ASP A 2 7.76 5.93 -15.44
CA ASP A 2 8.15 4.84 -16.36
C ASP A 2 9.51 4.19 -16.03
N SER A 3 10.37 4.88 -15.28
CA SER A 3 11.66 4.39 -14.82
C SER A 3 11.56 3.19 -13.86
N ILE A 4 10.50 3.02 -13.06
CA ILE A 4 10.46 1.92 -12.07
C ILE A 4 10.26 0.56 -12.73
N LYS A 5 9.44 0.48 -13.80
CA LYS A 5 9.28 -0.75 -14.61
C LYS A 5 10.61 -1.20 -15.22
N VAL A 6 11.44 -0.23 -15.63
CA VAL A 6 12.73 -0.44 -16.30
C VAL A 6 13.85 -0.72 -15.29
N LEU A 7 13.80 -0.16 -14.09
CA LEU A 7 14.87 -0.26 -13.09
C LEU A 7 14.74 -1.46 -12.13
N LEU A 8 13.55 -2.00 -11.93
CA LEU A 8 13.31 -3.11 -11.02
C LEU A 8 12.71 -4.32 -11.74
N SER A 9 13.18 -5.53 -11.41
CA SER A 9 12.51 -6.76 -11.86
C SER A 9 11.13 -6.91 -11.20
N ALA A 10 10.25 -7.72 -11.80
CA ALA A 10 8.94 -8.05 -11.22
C ALA A 10 9.08 -8.63 -9.79
N GLU A 11 10.07 -9.51 -9.58
CA GLU A 11 10.38 -10.06 -8.26
C GLU A 11 10.73 -8.98 -7.24
N ARG A 12 11.58 -8.01 -7.60
CA ARG A 12 11.94 -6.90 -6.70
C ARG A 12 10.75 -6.01 -6.38
N ARG A 13 9.86 -5.77 -7.36
CA ARG A 13 8.62 -5.01 -7.13
C ARG A 13 7.71 -5.74 -6.14
N LEU A 14 7.55 -7.06 -6.26
CA LEU A 14 6.77 -7.87 -5.32
C LEU A 14 7.39 -7.94 -3.92
N ASP A 15 8.73 -8.04 -3.81
CA ASP A 15 9.43 -7.95 -2.52
C ASP A 15 9.21 -6.59 -1.86
N MET A 16 9.31 -5.49 -2.63
CA MET A 16 9.01 -4.14 -2.14
C MET A 16 7.57 -4.01 -1.67
N MET A 17 6.59 -4.55 -2.40
CA MET A 17 5.19 -4.59 -1.98
C MET A 17 5.02 -5.29 -0.63
N SER A 18 5.60 -6.49 -0.49
CA SER A 18 5.57 -7.27 0.74
C SER A 18 6.17 -6.50 1.92
N ARG A 19 7.35 -5.89 1.72
CA ARG A 19 8.02 -5.07 2.75
C ARG A 19 7.19 -3.84 3.12
N CYS A 20 6.63 -3.13 2.14
CA CYS A 20 5.78 -1.96 2.39
C CYS A 20 4.60 -2.30 3.30
N TYR A 21 3.90 -3.42 3.04
CA TYR A 21 2.83 -3.87 3.92
C TYR A 21 3.29 -4.23 5.32
N HIS A 22 4.43 -4.91 5.47
CA HIS A 22 5.02 -5.18 6.79
C HIS A 22 5.37 -3.89 7.54
N PHE A 23 5.99 -2.93 6.86
CA PHE A 23 6.33 -1.63 7.46
C PHE A 23 5.09 -0.84 7.86
N TRP A 24 4.06 -0.78 7.01
CA TRP A 24 2.81 -0.13 7.39
C TRP A 24 2.24 -0.77 8.64
N TYR A 25 2.17 -2.10 8.66
CA TYR A 25 1.62 -2.83 9.79
C TYR A 25 2.41 -2.58 11.09
N ALA A 26 3.74 -2.48 11.03
CA ALA A 26 4.59 -2.19 12.17
C ALA A 26 4.49 -0.73 12.65
N TYR A 27 4.39 0.22 11.71
CA TYR A 27 4.40 1.66 11.97
C TYR A 27 3.02 2.31 11.79
N TYR A 28 1.94 1.55 11.97
CA TYR A 28 0.57 1.99 11.68
C TYR A 28 0.15 3.25 12.43
N LYS A 29 0.80 3.58 13.56
CA LYS A 29 0.56 4.80 14.33
C LYS A 29 1.29 6.04 13.80
N CYS A 30 2.32 5.87 12.95
CA CYS A 30 3.14 6.97 12.44
C CYS A 30 2.61 7.48 11.10
N ALA A 31 1.91 8.62 11.11
CA ALA A 31 1.30 9.22 9.93
C ALA A 31 2.28 9.44 8.77
N LEU A 32 3.48 9.97 9.03
CA LEU A 32 4.48 10.27 8.00
C LEU A 32 5.00 9.00 7.29
N VAL A 33 5.18 7.92 8.05
CA VAL A 33 5.59 6.62 7.51
C VAL A 33 4.47 6.02 6.67
N VAL A 34 3.23 6.06 7.18
CA VAL A 34 2.04 5.58 6.46
C VAL A 34 1.86 6.31 5.13
N GLU A 35 1.97 7.64 5.13
CA GLU A 35 1.84 8.44 3.91
C GLU A 35 2.92 8.06 2.88
N SER A 36 4.18 7.95 3.31
CA SER A 36 5.29 7.57 2.42
C SER A 36 5.09 6.18 1.82
N ILE A 37 4.68 5.21 2.64
CA ILE A 37 4.44 3.82 2.20
C ILE A 37 3.25 3.73 1.25
N SER A 38 2.16 4.46 1.53
CA SER A 38 0.96 4.45 0.70
C SER A 38 1.27 4.87 -0.74
N ARG A 39 2.07 5.93 -0.92
CA ARG A 39 2.52 6.41 -2.24
C ARG A 39 3.33 5.35 -2.98
N VAL A 40 4.20 4.61 -2.29
CA VAL A 40 4.97 3.51 -2.89
C VAL A 40 4.05 2.37 -3.33
N LEU A 41 3.10 1.96 -2.48
CA LEU A 41 2.16 0.88 -2.79
C LEU A 41 1.25 1.23 -3.97
N ILE A 42 0.71 2.46 -4.01
CA ILE A 42 -0.10 2.95 -5.13
C ILE A 42 0.75 2.95 -6.41
N THR A 43 1.97 3.49 -6.34
CA THR A 43 2.88 3.49 -7.50
C THR A 43 3.11 2.07 -8.01
N LEU A 44 3.46 1.12 -7.14
CA LEU A 44 3.71 -0.27 -7.51
C LEU A 44 2.47 -0.96 -8.09
N ALA A 45 1.28 -0.72 -7.53
CA ALA A 45 0.02 -1.24 -8.06
C ALA A 45 -0.31 -0.68 -9.46
N THR A 46 0.03 0.58 -9.75
CA THR A 46 -0.19 1.16 -11.08
C THR A 46 0.85 0.72 -12.13
N VAL A 47 2.06 0.32 -11.70
CA VAL A 47 3.12 -0.07 -12.62
C VAL A 47 3.21 -1.57 -12.90
N ASP A 48 2.49 -2.44 -12.22
CA ASP A 48 2.60 -3.88 -12.46
C ASP A 48 1.32 -4.61 -12.06
N GLU A 49 0.69 -5.31 -13.02
CA GLU A 49 -0.51 -6.10 -12.76
C GLU A 49 -0.27 -7.18 -11.70
N GLN A 50 0.95 -7.73 -11.59
CA GLN A 50 1.28 -8.66 -10.51
C GLN A 50 1.30 -7.98 -9.14
N CYS A 51 1.75 -6.73 -9.07
CA CYS A 51 1.71 -5.94 -7.84
C CYS A 51 0.27 -5.53 -7.51
N LYS A 52 -0.53 -5.15 -8.51
CA LYS A 52 -1.96 -4.88 -8.35
C LYS A 52 -2.72 -6.12 -7.84
N ALA A 53 -2.35 -7.30 -8.32
CA ALA A 53 -2.91 -8.58 -7.87
C ALA A 53 -2.18 -9.20 -6.67
N TYR A 54 -1.45 -8.41 -5.87
CA TYR A 54 -0.65 -8.94 -4.75
C TYR A 54 -1.53 -9.74 -3.76
N PRO A 55 -1.31 -11.06 -3.60
CA PRO A 55 -2.28 -11.95 -2.94
C PRO A 55 -2.60 -11.61 -1.48
N LYS A 56 -1.65 -10.99 -0.76
CA LYS A 56 -1.81 -10.66 0.67
C LYS A 56 -2.37 -9.25 0.92
N ALA A 57 -2.57 -8.44 -0.12
CA ALA A 57 -3.05 -7.06 0.04
C ALA A 57 -4.37 -7.00 0.82
N SER A 58 -5.33 -7.86 0.48
CA SER A 58 -6.64 -7.94 1.15
C SER A 58 -6.54 -8.23 2.64
N PHE A 59 -5.59 -9.08 3.05
CA PHE A 59 -5.31 -9.37 4.46
C PHE A 59 -4.82 -8.12 5.20
N TYR A 60 -3.81 -7.43 4.67
CA TYR A 60 -3.27 -6.24 5.33
C TYR A 60 -4.28 -5.10 5.39
N ILE A 61 -5.03 -4.85 4.31
CA ILE A 61 -6.07 -3.82 4.26
C ILE A 61 -7.11 -4.09 5.36
N LYS A 62 -7.58 -5.33 5.48
CA LYS A 62 -8.54 -5.72 6.52
C LYS A 62 -8.01 -5.47 7.93
N GLU A 63 -6.76 -5.83 8.22
CA GLU A 63 -6.19 -5.63 9.55
C GLU A 63 -5.89 -4.16 9.86
N LEU A 64 -5.49 -3.37 8.86
CA LEU A 64 -5.30 -1.92 9.01
C LEU A 64 -6.63 -1.20 9.25
N LYS A 65 -7.71 -1.59 8.55
CA LYS A 65 -9.06 -1.06 8.79
C LYS A 65 -9.51 -1.24 10.23
N LYS A 66 -9.28 -2.43 10.81
CA LYS A 66 -9.59 -2.69 12.23
C LYS A 66 -8.83 -1.75 13.16
N ARG A 67 -7.54 -1.50 12.88
CA ARG A 67 -6.71 -0.61 13.70
C ARG A 67 -7.08 0.85 13.59
N TYR A 68 -7.61 1.25 12.45
CA TYR A 68 -8.01 2.63 12.18
C TYR A 68 -9.49 2.91 12.45
N ALA A 69 -10.26 1.91 12.88
CA ALA A 69 -11.70 2.04 13.12
C ALA A 69 -12.08 3.12 14.14
N SER A 70 -11.20 3.45 15.09
CA SER A 70 -11.43 4.51 16.08
C SER A 70 -10.91 5.89 15.66
N LEU A 71 -10.28 6.00 14.48
CA LEU A 71 -9.73 7.26 13.99
C LEU A 71 -10.81 8.03 13.23
N PRO A 72 -10.76 9.38 13.24
CA PRO A 72 -11.62 10.19 12.39
C PRO A 72 -11.38 9.91 10.90
N ASN A 73 -12.43 9.98 10.07
CA ASN A 73 -12.32 9.78 8.62
C ASN A 73 -11.33 10.75 7.93
N MET A 74 -11.09 11.92 8.54
CA MET A 74 -10.15 12.93 8.04
C MET A 74 -8.69 12.63 8.41
N ASP A 75 -8.43 11.62 9.24
CA ASP A 75 -7.07 11.22 9.62
C ASP A 75 -6.31 10.73 8.37
N VAL A 76 -5.09 11.23 8.18
CA VAL A 76 -4.27 10.91 7.02
C VAL A 76 -4.07 9.41 6.83
N ARG A 77 -3.99 8.63 7.92
CA ARG A 77 -3.80 7.18 7.84
C ARG A 77 -5.02 6.46 7.29
N VAL A 78 -6.22 6.96 7.58
CA VAL A 78 -7.48 6.44 7.03
C VAL A 78 -7.53 6.75 5.54
N ARG A 79 -7.31 8.01 5.16
CA ARG A 79 -7.31 8.41 3.73
C ARG A 79 -6.27 7.64 2.91
N CYS A 80 -5.05 7.48 3.41
CA CYS A 80 -4.02 6.69 2.75
C CYS A 80 -4.43 5.22 2.55
N LEU A 81 -5.14 4.63 3.53
CA LEU A 81 -5.63 3.26 3.41
C LEU A 81 -6.71 3.15 2.34
N ASP A 82 -7.63 4.11 2.28
CA ASP A 82 -8.70 4.16 1.29
C ASP A 82 -8.14 4.35 -0.13
N GLU A 83 -7.16 5.26 -0.31
CA GLU A 83 -6.47 5.48 -1.58
C GLU A 83 -5.73 4.21 -2.06
N VAL A 84 -5.08 3.51 -1.12
CA VAL A 84 -4.40 2.25 -1.42
C VAL A 84 -5.42 1.17 -1.78
N GLU A 85 -6.52 1.02 -1.06
CA GLU A 85 -7.56 0.04 -1.42
C GLU A 85 -8.18 0.35 -2.80
N ALA A 86 -8.39 1.62 -3.13
CA ALA A 86 -8.87 2.06 -4.43
C ALA A 86 -7.92 1.64 -5.58
N ALA A 87 -6.61 1.76 -5.37
CA ALA A 87 -5.60 1.37 -6.36
C ALA A 87 -5.65 -0.13 -6.74
N TYR A 88 -6.17 -0.99 -5.86
CA TYR A 88 -6.27 -2.45 -6.10
C TYR A 88 -7.65 -2.85 -6.64
N THR A 89 -8.64 -1.97 -6.61
CA THR A 89 -10.02 -2.25 -7.03
C THR A 89 -10.39 -1.68 -8.39
N LEU A 90 -9.64 -0.70 -8.92
CA LEU A 90 -9.83 -0.17 -10.28
C LEU A 90 -9.54 -1.26 -11.33
N LYS A 91 -10.57 -1.71 -12.05
CA LYS A 91 -10.47 -2.65 -13.18
C LYS A 91 -9.98 -1.95 -14.44
#